data_AF-A0A255GKN7-F1
#
_entry.id   AF-A0A255GKN7-F1
#
_cell.length_a   1.000
_cell.length_b   1.000
_cell.length_c   1.000
_cell.angle_alpha   90.00
_cell.angle_beta   90.00
_cell.angle_gamma   90.00
#
_symmetry.space_group_name_H-M   'P 1'
#
loop_
_entity.id
_entity.type
_entity.pdbx_description
1 polymer ?
#
loop_
_entity_poly.entity_id
_entity_poly.type
_entity_poly.pdbx_seq_one_letter_code
_entity_poly.pdbx_strand_id
1 'polypeptide(L)'
;MSEASAGGWLRVGDLAARTGVSVRMLRHYENEGILRASRSSAGQRLFDEDAVEQVRFIRELLDAGLPIRVIRELVDCIHEPGRLEPCAVPLLVEHLREHDARIAELTSTRASLQGLIDASTG
;
A
#
# COMPACT_ATOMS: atom_id res chain seq x y z
N MET A 1 18.99 23.17 -25.40
CA MET A 1 19.27 22.13 -24.39
C MET A 1 18.00 21.80 -23.63
N SER A 2 17.20 20.86 -24.14
CA SER A 2 16.28 20.07 -23.31
C SER A 2 15.84 18.85 -24.13
N GLU A 3 16.70 17.84 -24.17
CA GLU A 3 16.33 16.49 -24.59
C GLU A 3 16.11 15.68 -23.30
N ALA A 4 14.84 15.50 -22.94
CA ALA A 4 14.42 14.52 -21.96
C ALA A 4 13.31 13.67 -22.59
N SER A 5 13.70 12.76 -23.49
CA SER A 5 12.84 11.68 -23.95
C SER A 5 13.58 10.35 -23.86
N ALA A 6 13.25 9.55 -22.86
CA ALA A 6 13.16 8.08 -22.91
C ALA A 6 12.89 7.52 -21.49
N GLY A 7 11.70 7.78 -20.94
CA GLY A 7 11.10 6.89 -19.94
C GLY A 7 10.07 6.04 -20.66
N GLY A 8 10.26 4.71 -20.69
CA GLY A 8 9.36 3.82 -21.41
C GLY A 8 7.98 3.73 -20.75
N TRP A 9 6.94 3.50 -21.55
CA TRP A 9 5.63 3.13 -21.01
C TRP A 9 5.57 1.62 -20.79
N LEU A 10 5.13 1.19 -19.62
CA LEU A 10 4.90 -0.21 -19.27
C LEU A 10 3.44 -0.59 -19.50
N ARG A 11 3.19 -1.75 -20.10
CA ARG A 11 1.85 -2.34 -20.08
C ARG A 11 1.60 -2.94 -18.69
N VAL A 12 0.33 -3.15 -18.34
CA VAL A 12 -0.04 -3.76 -17.06
C VAL A 12 0.61 -5.14 -16.82
N GLY A 13 0.86 -5.90 -17.89
CA GLY A 13 1.57 -7.18 -17.81
C GLY A 13 3.05 -7.03 -17.48
N ASP A 14 3.72 -6.03 -18.07
CA ASP A 14 5.13 -5.74 -17.80
C ASP A 14 5.30 -5.25 -16.36
N LEU A 15 4.40 -4.36 -15.90
CA LEU A 15 4.39 -3.88 -14.52
C LEU A 15 4.15 -5.03 -13.53
N ALA A 16 3.22 -5.95 -13.85
CA ALA A 16 2.99 -7.13 -13.02
C ALA A 16 4.23 -8.03 -12.93
N ALA A 17 4.92 -8.27 -14.05
CA ALA A 17 6.13 -9.08 -14.07
C ALA A 17 7.26 -8.43 -13.26
N ARG A 18 7.44 -7.10 -13.34
CA ARG A 18 8.51 -6.38 -12.63
C ARG A 18 8.27 -6.19 -11.13
N THR A 19 7.01 -6.20 -10.71
CA THR A 19 6.62 -5.95 -9.31
C THR A 19 6.21 -7.21 -8.55
N GLY A 20 5.94 -8.31 -9.26
CA GLY A 20 5.36 -9.53 -8.68
C GLY A 20 3.89 -9.38 -8.27
N VAL A 21 3.28 -8.21 -8.49
CA VAL A 21 1.88 -7.94 -8.17
C VAL A 21 1.01 -8.41 -9.33
N SER A 22 -0.06 -9.16 -9.03
CA SER A 22 -0.98 -9.61 -10.07
C SER A 22 -1.63 -8.45 -10.84
N VAL A 23 -1.92 -8.65 -12.12
CA VAL A 23 -2.66 -7.68 -12.96
C VAL A 23 -4.00 -7.29 -12.31
N ARG A 24 -4.67 -8.23 -11.63
CA ARG A 24 -5.91 -7.94 -10.89
C ARG A 24 -5.68 -6.91 -9.78
N MET A 25 -4.61 -7.08 -9.00
CA MET A 25 -4.26 -6.16 -7.92
C MET A 25 -3.81 -4.80 -8.45
N LEU A 26 -3.03 -4.75 -9.54
CA LEU A 26 -2.67 -3.47 -10.18
C LEU A 26 -3.89 -2.68 -10.65
N ARG A 27 -4.89 -3.36 -11.23
CA ARG A 27 -6.18 -2.74 -11.58
C ARG A 27 -6.96 -2.29 -10.36
N HIS A 28 -6.87 -3.04 -9.26
CA HIS A 28 -7.48 -2.63 -8.01
C HIS A 28 -6.82 -1.37 -7.46
N TYR A 29 -5.49 -1.28 -7.44
CA TYR A 29 -4.76 -0.07 -7.04
C TYR A 29 -5.13 1.14 -7.91
N GLU A 30 -5.27 0.93 -9.22
CA GLU A 30 -5.74 1.96 -10.14
C GLU A 30 -7.17 2.42 -9.81
N ASN A 31 -8.10 1.49 -9.59
CA ASN A 31 -9.49 1.81 -9.27
C ASN A 31 -9.62 2.53 -7.92
N GLU A 32 -8.76 2.22 -6.96
CA GLU A 32 -8.71 2.88 -5.65
C GLU A 32 -7.96 4.23 -5.70
N GLY A 33 -7.41 4.60 -6.86
CA GLY A 33 -6.75 5.89 -7.07
C GLY A 33 -5.33 6.01 -6.51
N ILE A 34 -4.77 4.91 -5.99
CA ILE A 34 -3.40 4.89 -5.41
C ILE A 34 -2.32 4.57 -6.43
N LEU A 35 -2.70 4.20 -7.66
CA LEU A 35 -1.82 4.01 -8.80
C LEU A 35 -2.46 4.69 -10.01
N ARG A 36 -1.71 5.46 -10.79
CA ARG A 36 -2.24 6.17 -11.96
C ARG A 36 -1.82 5.46 -13.25
N ALA A 37 -2.79 5.19 -14.12
CA ALA A 37 -2.53 4.70 -15.46
C ALA A 37 -2.85 5.79 -16.50
N SER A 38 -1.96 5.95 -17.47
CA SER A 38 -2.23 6.66 -18.71
C SER A 38 -2.93 5.74 -19.71
N ARG A 39 -3.53 6.33 -20.75
CA ARG A 39 -4.15 5.57 -21.85
C ARG A 39 -3.44 5.86 -23.16
N SER A 40 -3.08 4.80 -23.88
CA SER A 40 -2.64 4.90 -25.28
C SER A 40 -3.78 5.35 -26.20
N SER A 41 -3.45 5.75 -27.43
CA SER A 41 -4.42 6.04 -28.49
C SER A 41 -5.36 4.88 -28.81
N ALA A 42 -4.92 3.64 -28.60
CA ALA A 42 -5.72 2.42 -28.74
C ALA A 42 -6.51 2.03 -27.47
N GLY A 43 -6.51 2.88 -26.44
CA GLY A 43 -7.24 2.67 -25.18
C GLY A 43 -6.59 1.72 -24.17
N GLN A 44 -5.39 1.22 -24.46
CA GLN A 44 -4.62 0.34 -23.57
C GLN A 44 -4.04 1.14 -22.39
N ARG A 45 -4.01 0.52 -21.19
CA ARG A 45 -3.39 1.09 -19.99
C ARG A 45 -1.88 1.07 -20.10
N LEU A 46 -1.27 2.21 -19.82
CA LEU A 46 0.16 2.43 -19.78
C LEU A 46 0.54 3.03 -18.43
N PHE A 47 1.67 2.60 -17.90
CA PHE A 47 2.24 3.10 -16.64
C PHE A 47 3.64 3.63 -16.93
N ASP A 48 4.04 4.69 -16.24
CA ASP A 48 5.42 5.16 -16.29
C ASP A 48 6.37 4.12 -15.67
N GLU A 49 7.66 4.19 -15.99
CA GLU A 49 8.65 3.29 -15.38
C GLU A 49 8.69 3.40 -13.85
N ASP A 50 8.50 4.60 -13.32
CA ASP A 50 8.45 4.90 -11.88
C ASP A 50 7.28 4.19 -11.17
N ALA A 51 6.28 3.72 -11.92
CA ALA A 51 5.18 2.93 -11.36
C ALA A 51 5.68 1.63 -10.71
N VAL A 52 6.85 1.11 -11.11
CA VAL A 52 7.46 -0.05 -10.45
C VAL A 52 7.78 0.25 -9.00
N GLU A 53 8.46 1.36 -8.74
CA GLU A 53 8.81 1.77 -7.39
C GLU A 53 7.58 2.23 -6.61
N GLN A 54 6.63 2.90 -7.24
CA GLN A 54 5.34 3.24 -6.62
C GLN A 54 4.60 1.98 -6.14
N VAL A 55 4.53 0.93 -6.96
CA VAL A 55 3.86 -0.33 -6.60
C VAL A 55 4.59 -1.05 -5.47
N ARG A 56 5.93 -1.04 -5.46
CA ARG A 56 6.71 -1.60 -4.34
C ARG A 56 6.46 -0.84 -3.05
N PHE A 57 6.36 0.48 -3.12
CA PHE A 57 6.05 1.27 -1.94
C PHE A 57 4.63 1.03 -1.41
N ILE A 58 3.64 0.93 -2.29
CA ILE A 58 2.28 0.52 -1.91
C ILE A 58 2.33 -0.83 -1.19
N ARG A 59 3.14 -1.78 -1.67
CA ARG A 59 3.31 -3.10 -1.03
C ARG A 59 3.94 -2.98 0.37
N GLU A 60 4.95 -2.14 0.55
CA GLU A 60 5.55 -1.90 1.87
C GLU A 60 4.55 -1.32 2.86
N LEU A 61 3.72 -0.36 2.44
CA LEU A 61 2.67 0.20 3.30
C LEU A 61 1.61 -0.84 3.67
N LEU A 62 1.21 -1.69 2.72
CA LEU A 62 0.29 -2.80 2.98
C LEU A 62 0.88 -3.82 3.94
N ASP A 63 2.16 -4.16 3.78
CA ASP A 63 2.86 -5.12 4.63
C ASP A 63 3.12 -4.52 6.04
N ALA A 64 3.16 -3.20 6.17
CA ALA A 64 3.15 -2.48 7.45
C ALA A 64 1.77 -2.44 8.13
N GLY A 65 0.74 -3.05 7.54
CA GLY A 65 -0.61 -3.14 8.11
C GLY A 65 -1.55 -2.00 7.75
N LEU A 66 -1.12 -1.05 6.90
CA LEU A 66 -1.98 0.04 6.44
C LEU A 66 -2.94 -0.48 5.38
N PRO A 67 -4.27 -0.42 5.58
CA PRO A 67 -5.21 -0.85 4.56
C PRO A 67 -5.25 0.14 3.40
N ILE A 68 -5.63 -0.32 2.19
CA ILE A 68 -5.68 0.51 0.97
C ILE A 68 -6.43 1.83 1.17
N ARG A 69 -7.53 1.84 1.95
CA ARG A 69 -8.29 3.06 2.26
C ARG A 69 -7.43 4.16 2.87
N VAL A 70 -6.48 3.78 3.73
CA VAL A 70 -5.56 4.69 4.42
C VAL A 70 -4.46 5.14 3.48
N ILE A 71 -3.91 4.22 2.69
CA ILE A 71 -2.92 4.56 1.65
C ILE A 71 -3.49 5.59 0.67
N ARG A 72 -4.79 5.51 0.36
CA ARG A 72 -5.49 6.51 -0.46
C ARG A 72 -5.55 7.88 0.19
N GLU A 73 -5.76 7.96 1.51
CA GLU A 73 -5.73 9.23 2.25
C GLU A 73 -4.31 9.82 2.31
N LEU A 74 -3.29 8.98 2.19
CA LEU A 74 -1.88 9.38 2.15
C LEU A 74 -1.39 9.79 0.75
N VAL A 75 -2.19 9.65 -0.31
CA VAL A 75 -1.70 9.79 -1.70
C VAL A 75 -1.05 11.16 -1.95
N ASP A 76 -1.60 12.23 -1.37
CA ASP A 76 -1.06 13.60 -1.50
C ASP A 76 0.17 13.84 -0.63
N CYS A 77 0.46 12.94 0.29
CA CYS A 77 1.63 12.92 1.16
C CYS A 77 2.71 11.95 0.68
N ILE A 78 2.54 11.31 -0.47
CA ILE A 78 3.57 10.46 -1.10
C ILE A 78 4.25 11.30 -2.18
N HIS A 79 5.54 11.58 -2.02
CA HIS A 79 6.31 12.41 -2.96
C HIS A 79 7.54 11.69 -3.46
N GLU A 80 7.80 11.79 -4.77
CA GLU A 80 8.75 10.94 -5.50
C GLU A 80 8.41 9.44 -5.29
N PRO A 81 8.78 8.53 -6.19
CA PRO A 81 8.45 7.13 -5.98
C PRO A 81 9.05 6.64 -4.66
N GLY A 82 8.21 6.35 -3.66
CA GLY A 82 8.61 5.61 -2.47
C GLY A 82 8.88 6.40 -1.18
N ARG A 83 8.45 7.66 -1.06
CA ARG A 83 8.68 8.43 0.18
C ARG A 83 7.41 9.09 0.72
N LEU A 84 7.21 8.94 2.04
CA LEU A 84 6.18 9.67 2.79
C LEU A 84 6.73 11.02 3.26
N GLU A 85 5.96 12.07 2.99
CA GLU A 85 6.22 13.42 3.48
C GLU A 85 5.66 13.62 4.90
N PRO A 86 6.14 14.64 5.64
CA PRO A 86 5.69 14.90 7.01
C PRO A 86 4.17 15.04 7.19
N CYS A 87 3.43 15.40 6.15
CA CYS A 87 1.97 15.47 6.22
C CYS A 87 1.29 14.12 6.42
N ALA A 88 1.98 12.99 6.20
CA ALA A 88 1.49 11.65 6.50
C ALA A 88 1.48 11.32 7.99
N VAL A 89 2.36 11.96 8.78
CA VAL A 89 2.62 11.61 10.18
C VAL A 89 1.36 11.60 11.05
N PRO A 90 0.46 12.60 10.98
CA PRO A 90 -0.75 12.59 11.81
C PRO A 90 -1.62 11.35 11.60
N LEU A 91 -1.81 10.93 10.35
CA LEU A 91 -2.63 9.77 10.02
C LEU A 91 -1.95 8.46 10.44
N LEU A 92 -0.62 8.35 10.27
CA LEU A 92 0.14 7.18 10.74
C LEU A 92 0.11 7.04 12.25
N VAL A 93 0.20 8.16 12.99
CA VAL A 93 0.09 8.16 14.46
C VAL A 93 -1.30 7.70 14.91
N GLU A 94 -2.36 8.11 14.19
CA GLU A 94 -3.71 7.65 14.51
C GLU A 94 -3.86 6.14 14.30
N HIS A 95 -3.40 5.60 13.17
CA HIS A 95 -3.43 4.16 12.96
C HIS A 95 -2.55 3.38 13.93
N LEU A 96 -1.39 3.92 14.31
CA LEU A 96 -0.57 3.30 15.35
C LEU A 96 -1.35 3.18 16.67
N ARG A 97 -2.07 4.23 17.08
CA ARG A 97 -2.90 4.18 18.30
C ARG A 97 -4.05 3.17 18.20
N GLU A 98 -4.72 3.09 17.05
CA GLU A 98 -5.75 2.07 16.81
C GLU A 98 -5.18 0.65 16.94
N HIS A 99 -3.99 0.41 16.39
CA HIS A 99 -3.29 -0.87 16.50
C HIS A 99 -2.87 -1.16 17.94
N ASP A 100 -2.31 -0.20 18.67
CA ASP A 100 -1.94 -0.35 20.07
C ASP A 100 -3.16 -0.70 20.95
N ALA A 101 -4.30 -0.04 20.73
CA ALA A 101 -5.54 -0.35 21.43
C ALA A 101 -6.01 -1.79 21.14
N ARG A 102 -5.93 -2.21 19.87
CA ARG A 102 -6.30 -3.58 19.48
C ARG A 102 -5.37 -4.62 20.07
N ILE A 103 -4.07 -4.34 20.13
CA ILE A 103 -3.07 -5.21 20.78
C ILE A 103 -3.39 -5.36 22.27
N ALA A 104 -3.71 -4.27 22.96
CA ALA A 104 -4.08 -4.32 24.38
C ALA A 104 -5.32 -5.20 24.62
N GLU A 105 -6.36 -5.03 23.80
CA GLU A 105 -7.59 -5.83 23.88
C GLU A 105 -7.33 -7.32 23.62
N LEU A 106 -6.58 -7.65 22.56
CA LEU A 106 -6.23 -9.03 22.23
C LEU A 106 -5.36 -9.69 23.31
N THR A 107 -4.45 -8.93 23.90
CA THR A 107 -3.59 -9.40 25.00
C THR A 107 -4.43 -9.71 26.25
N SER A 108 -5.40 -8.84 26.59
CA SER A 108 -6.33 -9.05 27.70
C SER A 108 -7.22 -10.27 27.47
N THR A 109 -7.75 -10.42 26.25
CA THR A 109 -8.58 -11.57 25.85
C THR A 109 -7.77 -12.87 25.96
N ARG A 110 -6.53 -12.89 25.45
CA ARG A 110 -5.62 -14.04 25.57
C ARG A 110 -5.39 -14.43 27.02
N ALA A 111 -5.12 -13.44 27.90
CA ALA A 111 -4.89 -13.70 29.32
C ALA A 111 -6.12 -14.34 29.99
N SER A 112 -7.32 -13.84 29.67
CA SER A 112 -8.59 -14.41 30.17
C SER A 112 -8.78 -15.86 29.72
N LEU A 113 -8.56 -16.15 28.44
CA LEU A 113 -8.66 -17.51 27.89
C LEU A 113 -7.63 -18.46 28.52
N GLN A 114 -6.40 -17.99 28.75
CA GLN A 114 -5.37 -18.79 29.43
C GLN A 114 -5.81 -19.17 30.85
N GLY A 115 -6.37 -18.23 31.60
CA GLY A 115 -6.89 -18.50 32.95
C GLY A 115 -8.00 -19.55 32.98
N LEU A 116 -8.89 -19.55 31.97
CA LEU A 116 -9.93 -20.58 31.84
C LEU A 116 -9.35 -21.97 31.52
N ILE A 117 -8.31 -22.04 30.67
CA ILE A 117 -7.63 -23.29 30.32
C ILE A 117 -6.95 -23.90 31.55
N ASP A 118 -6.21 -23.08 32.30
CA ASP A 118 -5.46 -23.51 33.48
C ASP A 118 -6.41 -24.08 34.55
N ALA A 119 -7.54 -23.40 34.78
CA ALA A 119 -8.58 -23.86 35.71
C ALA A 119 -9.33 -25.13 35.27
N SER A 120 -9.28 -25.48 33.97
CA SER A 120 -9.95 -26.66 33.42
C SER A 120 -9.04 -27.90 33.34
N THR A 121 -7.73 -27.71 33.53
CA THR A 121 -6.71 -28.77 33.38
C THR A 121 -6.02 -29.13 34.70
N GLY A 122 -6.22 -28.34 35.75
CA GLY A 122 -5.81 -28.64 37.13
C GLY A 122 -6.92 -29.33 37.92
#